data_AF-A0A353YEV9-F1
#
_entry.id   AF-A0A353YEV9-F1
#
_cell.length_a   1.000
_cell.length_b   1.000
_cell.length_c   1.000
_cell.angle_alpha   90.00
_cell.angle_beta   90.00
_cell.angle_gamma   90.00
#
_symmetry.space_group_name_H-M   'P 1'
#
loop_
_entity.id
_entity.type
_entity.pdbx_description
1 polymer ?
#
loop_
_entity_poly.entity_id
_entity_poly.type
_entity_poly.pdbx_seq_one_letter_code
_entity_poly.pdbx_strand_id
1 'polypeptide(L)' 'MAAHLVEHDPALPAALEASEAAGLPSISVAPNQGKLLMLLARAIGARKILEIGTLGGYSTIWLARALLPKGRLVTLEA' A
#
# COMPACT_ATOMS: atom_id res chain seq x y z
N MET A 1 -2.60 20.02 -1.98
CA MET A 1 -3.09 19.22 -3.12
C MET A 1 -3.29 17.75 -2.78
N ALA A 2 -2.26 17.01 -2.33
CA ALA A 2 -2.39 15.57 -2.03
C ALA A 2 -3.46 15.22 -0.95
N ALA A 3 -3.61 16.07 0.07
CA ALA A 3 -4.59 15.87 1.14
C ALA A 3 -6.06 15.84 0.68
N HIS A 4 -6.38 16.35 -0.52
CA HIS A 4 -7.73 16.26 -1.07
C HIS A 4 -7.98 14.97 -1.87
N LEU A 5 -6.91 14.23 -2.21
CA LEU A 5 -6.98 13.05 -3.09
C LEU A 5 -6.66 11.74 -2.36
N VAL A 6 -6.04 11.84 -1.19
CA VAL A 6 -5.74 10.74 -0.29
C VAL A 6 -6.78 10.78 0.83
N GLU A 7 -7.69 9.80 0.83
CA GLU A 7 -8.69 9.65 1.89
C GLU A 7 -8.03 9.32 3.23
N HIS A 8 -8.68 9.72 4.32
CA HIS A 8 -8.26 9.34 5.66
C HIS A 8 -8.54 7.86 5.87
N ASP A 9 -7.48 7.09 6.15
CA ASP A 9 -7.57 5.68 6.42
C ASP A 9 -6.68 5.34 7.61
N PRO A 10 -7.22 4.80 8.72
CA PRO A 10 -6.46 4.59 9.94
C PRO A 10 -5.43 3.46 9.85
N ALA A 11 -5.53 2.54 8.89
CA ALA A 11 -4.55 1.46 8.75
C ALA A 11 -3.22 1.95 8.16
N LEU A 12 -3.25 3.02 7.36
CA LEU A 12 -2.05 3.61 6.76
C LEU A 12 -1.10 4.25 7.80
N PRO A 13 -1.54 5.16 8.69
CA PRO A 13 -0.69 5.67 9.75
C PRO A 13 -0.30 4.56 10.73
N ALA A 14 -1.20 3.63 11.07
CA ALA A 14 -0.87 2.51 11.95
C ALA A 14 0.26 1.62 11.38
N ALA A 15 0.30 1.40 10.06
CA ALA A 15 1.40 0.66 9.42
C ALA A 15 2.74 1.42 9.50
N LEU A 16 2.72 2.75 9.38
CA LEU A 16 3.92 3.58 9.52
C LEU A 16 4.42 3.59 10.97
N GLU A 17 3.52 3.77 11.94
CA GLU A 17 3.83 3.75 13.38
C GLU A 17 4.40 2.38 13.79
N ALA A 18 3.79 1.28 13.32
CA ALA A 18 4.31 -0.06 13.57
C ALA A 18 5.70 -0.29 12.93
N SER A 19 5.93 0.26 11.73
CA SER A 19 7.25 0.19 11.07
C SER A 19 8.31 0.93 11.88
N GLU A 20 7.99 2.13 12.35
CA GLU A 20 8.88 2.93 13.19
C GLU A 20 9.17 2.23 14.52
N ALA A 21 8.14 1.73 15.21
CA ALA A 21 8.29 1.00 16.46
C ALA A 21 9.13 -0.28 16.31
N ALA A 22 9.09 -0.92 15.14
CA ALA A 22 9.90 -2.09 14.80
C ALA A 22 11.34 -1.74 14.33
N GLY A 23 11.70 -0.46 14.25
CA GLY A 23 13.01 -0.02 13.79
C GLY A 23 13.27 -0.22 12.30
N LEU A 24 12.21 -0.33 11.49
CA LEU A 24 12.33 -0.48 10.04
C LEU A 24 12.80 0.83 9.39
N PRO A 25 13.56 0.76 8.28
CA PRO A 25 13.97 1.95 7.56
C PRO A 25 12.75 2.72 7.01
N SER A 26 12.78 4.05 7.10
CA SER A 26 11.70 4.94 6.64
C SER A 26 11.68 5.11 5.12
N ILE A 27 11.50 4.00 4.39
CA ILE A 27 11.52 3.93 2.92
C ILE A 27 10.14 3.63 2.31
N SER A 28 9.08 3.68 3.10
CA SER A 28 7.70 3.61 2.61
C SER A 28 7.43 4.67 1.56
N VAL A 29 6.68 4.32 0.52
CA VAL A 29 6.22 5.27 -0.50
C VAL A 29 5.44 6.42 0.14
N ALA A 30 5.53 7.61 -0.46
CA ALA A 30 4.70 8.74 -0.04
C ALA A 30 3.20 8.45 -0.26
N PRO A 31 2.27 9.06 0.50
CA PRO A 31 0.84 8.76 0.39
C PRO A 31 0.26 8.93 -1.03
N ASN A 32 0.72 9.95 -1.77
CA ASN A 32 0.31 10.17 -3.16
C ASN A 32 0.84 9.09 -4.11
N GLN A 33 2.03 8.54 -3.86
CA GLN A 33 2.58 7.41 -4.62
C GLN A 33 1.81 6.13 -4.33
N GLY A 34 1.46 5.86 -3.06
CA GLY A 34 0.56 4.76 -2.70
C GLY A 34 -0.81 4.85 -3.38
N LYS A 35 -1.41 6.05 -3.38
CA LYS A 35 -2.67 6.30 -4.11
C LYS A 35 -2.53 6.08 -5.60
N LEU A 36 -1.42 6.52 -6.21
CA LEU A 36 -1.14 6.28 -7.62
C LEU A 36 -1.08 4.77 -7.94
N LEU A 37 -0.37 3.98 -7.14
CA LEU A 37 -0.30 2.52 -7.30
C LEU A 37 -1.69 1.88 -7.22
N MET A 38 -2.50 2.29 -6.25
CA MET A 38 -3.89 1.84 -6.10
C MET A 38 -4.74 2.17 -7.34
N LEU A 39 -4.61 3.39 -7.87
CA LEU A 39 -5.34 3.82 -9.07
C LEU A 39 -4.90 3.04 -10.31
N LEU A 40 -3.60 2.80 -10.49
CA LEU A 40 -3.08 1.98 -11.59
C LEU A 40 -3.61 0.55 -11.52
N ALA A 41 -3.52 -0.08 -10.34
CA ALA A 41 -4.03 -1.44 -10.13
C ALA A 41 -5.55 -1.54 -10.36
N ARG A 42 -6.33 -0.53 -9.95
CA ARG A 42 -7.77 -0.45 -10.25
C ARG A 42 -8.05 -0.27 -11.73
N ALA A 43 -7.33 0.63 -12.41
CA ALA A 43 -7.53 0.94 -13.82
C ALA A 43 -7.33 -0.28 -14.72
N ILE A 44 -6.41 -1.18 -14.36
CA ILE A 44 -6.17 -2.43 -15.09
C ILE A 44 -7.07 -3.59 -14.63
N GLY A 45 -7.96 -3.38 -13.65
CA GLY A 45 -8.82 -4.43 -13.10
C GLY A 45 -8.03 -5.57 -12.44
N ALA A 46 -6.98 -5.23 -11.68
CA ALA A 46 -6.07 -6.22 -11.11
C ALA A 46 -6.81 -7.24 -10.22
N ARG A 47 -6.65 -8.53 -10.55
CA ARG A 47 -7.11 -9.67 -9.71
C ARG A 47 -5.96 -10.39 -9.00
N LYS A 48 -4.74 -10.21 -9.48
CA LYS A 48 -3.52 -10.81 -8.93
C LYS A 48 -2.43 -9.75 -8.94
N ILE A 49 -1.86 -9.45 -7.77
CA ILE A 49 -0.74 -8.52 -7.61
C ILE A 49 0.40 -9.29 -6.96
N LEU A 50 1.61 -9.15 -7.51
CA LEU A 50 2.85 -9.55 -6.85
C LEU A 50 3.58 -8.27 -6.44
N GLU A 51 3.95 -8.17 -5.17
CA GLU A 51 4.81 -7.12 -4.62
C GLU A 51 6.13 -7.75 -4.15
N ILE A 52 7.25 -7.07 -4.42
CA ILE A 52 8.59 -7.51 -4.02
C ILE A 52 9.16 -6.41 -3.13
N GLY A 53 9.38 -6.72 -1.85
CA GLY A 53 9.64 -5.76 -0.77
C GLY A 53 8.33 -5.34 -0.12
N THR A 54 8.03 -5.92 1.05
CA THR A 54 6.83 -5.61 1.85
C THR A 54 7.09 -4.47 2.82
N LEU A 55 8.29 -4.43 3.42
CA LEU A 55 8.62 -3.62 4.59
C LEU A 55 7.54 -3.80 5.68
N GLY A 56 6.99 -2.71 6.21
CA GLY A 56 5.86 -2.73 7.15
C GLY A 56 4.49 -2.70 6.47
N GLY A 57 4.41 -2.97 5.16
CA GLY A 57 3.15 -3.20 4.46
C GLY A 57 2.39 -1.96 4.01
N TYR A 58 2.99 -0.77 4.05
CA TYR A 58 2.30 0.48 3.68
C TYR A 58 1.80 0.47 2.22
N SER A 59 2.67 0.12 1.27
CA SER A 59 2.29 -0.04 -0.15
C SER A 59 1.36 -1.24 -0.37
N THR A 60 1.55 -2.31 0.40
CA THR A 60 0.71 -3.52 0.37
C THR A 60 -0.74 -3.17 0.66
N ILE A 61 -1.01 -2.32 1.65
CA ILE A 61 -2.36 -1.86 1.98
C ILE A 61 -3.00 -1.12 0.79
N TRP A 62 -2.26 -0.22 0.14
CA TRP A 62 -2.72 0.50 -1.05
C TRP A 62 -3.08 -0.46 -2.20
N LEU A 63 -2.20 -1.41 -2.49
CA LEU A 63 -2.38 -2.40 -3.56
C LEU A 63 -3.54 -3.36 -3.24
N ALA A 64 -3.66 -3.82 -1.99
CA ALA A 64 -4.73 -4.70 -1.57
C ALA A 64 -6.13 -4.06 -1.75
N ARG A 65 -6.26 -2.75 -1.48
CA ARG A 65 -7.52 -1.99 -1.68
C ARG A 65 -7.90 -1.78 -3.15
N ALA A 66 -6.97 -2.04 -4.06
CA ALA A 66 -7.25 -1.99 -5.49
C ALA A 66 -7.84 -3.29 -6.04
N LEU A 67 -7.71 -4.40 -5.31
CA LEU A 67 -8.17 -5.71 -5.78
C LEU A 67 -9.69 -5.78 -5.90
N LEU A 68 -10.15 -6.40 -6.99
CA LEU A 68 -11.54 -6.82 -7.16
C LEU A 68 -11.90 -7.95 -6.16
N PRO A 69 -13.20 -8.22 -5.92
CA PRO A 69 -13.62 -9.35 -5.10
C PRO A 69 -12.95 -10.66 -5.52
N LYS A 70 -12.49 -11.46 -4.54
CA LYS A 70 -11.68 -12.68 -4.75
C LYS A 70 -10.29 -12.44 -5.37
N GLY A 71 -9.85 -11.19 -5.46
CA GLY A 71 -8.49 -10.85 -5.83
C GLY A 71 -7.48 -11.29 -4.78
N ARG A 72 -6.22 -11.45 -5.19
CA ARG A 72 -5.13 -11.87 -4.31
C ARG A 72 -3.92 -10.97 -4.52
N LEU A 73 -3.33 -10.55 -3.41
CA LEU A 73 -2.00 -9.95 -3.37
C LEU A 73 -1.06 -11.00 -2.77
N VAL A 74 0.07 -11.22 -3.41
CA VAL A 74 1.22 -11.95 -2.85
C VAL A 74 2.33 -10.92 -2.70
N THR A 75 2.93 -10.86 -1.52
CA THR A 75 4.08 -10.00 -1.27
C THR A 75 5.22 -10.83 -0.70
N LEU A 76 6.45 -10.44 -0.98
CA LEU A 76 7.67 -11.13 -0.60
C LEU A 76 8.55 -10.16 0.18
N GLU A 77 9.07 -10.62 1.32
CA GLU A 77 10.03 -9.90 2.17
C GLU A 77 11.15 -10.87 2.58
N ALA A 78 12.37 -10.35 2.73
CA ALA A 78 13.57 -11.12 3.03
C ALA A 78 13.95 -11.10 4.51
#